data_AF-A0A924ZJ08-F1
#
_entry.id   AF-A0A924ZJ08-F1
#
_cell.length_a   1.000
_cell.length_b   1.000
_cell.length_c   1.000
_cell.angle_alpha   90.00
_cell.angle_beta   90.00
_cell.angle_gamma   90.00
#
_symmetry.space_group_name_H-M   'P 1'
#
loop_
_entity.id
_entity.type
_entity.pdbx_description
1 polymer ?
#
loop_
_entity_poly.entity_id
_entity_poly.type
_entity_poly.pdbx_seq_one_letter_code
_entity_poly.pdbx_strand_id
1 'polypeptide(L)'
;MNRAVVLFALVALLFVGTGVFLSWNVSLFTLNIGILSAIMALGVNMQWGYAGLFSTGIMGSVALGGLAVVIVSGDPVPEAFAAGGWQVLGGLALAVVVIAAAVWAWKTL
;
A
#
# COMPACT_ATOMS: atom_id res chain seq x y z
N MET A 1 26.21 11.05 -12.30
CA MET A 1 26.28 11.59 -10.92
C MET A 1 25.91 13.08 -10.80
N ASN A 2 25.80 13.90 -11.87
CA ASN A 2 25.64 15.37 -11.73
C ASN A 2 24.23 15.97 -11.81
N ARG A 3 23.24 15.33 -12.46
CA ARG A 3 21.95 16.02 -12.72
C ARG A 3 21.15 16.32 -11.45
N ALA A 4 21.01 15.35 -10.55
CA ALA A 4 20.29 15.54 -9.29
C ALA A 4 20.94 16.63 -8.43
N VAL A 5 22.27 16.59 -8.28
CA VAL A 5 23.02 17.59 -7.51
C VAL A 5 22.85 18.99 -8.09
N VAL A 6 22.92 19.13 -9.42
CA VAL A 6 22.71 20.43 -10.10
C VAL A 6 21.28 20.95 -9.89
N LEU A 7 20.28 20.08 -9.99
CA LEU A 7 18.87 20.47 -9.77
C LEU A 7 18.63 20.93 -8.33
N PHE A 8 19.18 20.21 -7.33
CA PHE A 8 19.08 20.62 -5.92
C PHE A 8 19.82 21.92 -5.63
N ALA A 9 21.01 22.12 -6.23
CA ALA A 9 21.76 23.37 -6.10
C ALA A 9 20.99 24.56 -6.69
N LEU A 10 20.32 24.37 -7.84
CA LEU A 10 19.50 25.40 -8.47
C LEU A 10 18.30 25.76 -7.59
N VAL A 11 17.62 24.77 -6.99
CA VAL A 11 16.53 25.00 -6.04
C VAL A 11 17.00 25.78 -4.81
N ALA A 12 18.17 25.44 -4.25
CA ALA A 12 18.75 26.19 -3.13
C ALA A 12 19.03 27.65 -3.51
N LEU A 13 19.52 27.88 -4.73
CA LEU A 13 19.77 29.23 -5.26
C LEU A 13 18.47 30.02 -5.43
N LEU A 14 17.37 29.37 -5.83
CA LEU A 14 16.05 29.99 -5.89
C LEU A 14 15.53 30.41 -4.51
N PHE A 15 15.79 29.63 -3.44
CA PHE A 15 15.43 30.01 -2.07
C PHE A 15 16.23 31.23 -1.58
N VAL A 16 17.51 31.31 -1.92
CA VAL A 16 18.33 32.50 -1.62
C VAL A 16 17.81 33.70 -2.40
N GLY A 17 17.49 33.50 -3.69
CA GLY A 17 16.89 34.53 -4.54
C GLY A 17 15.57 35.06 -3.96
N THR A 18 14.64 34.19 -3.55
CA THR A 18 13.39 34.62 -2.90
C THR A 18 13.64 35.33 -1.56
N GLY A 19 14.67 34.93 -0.81
CA GLY A 19 15.07 35.63 0.42
C GLY A 19 15.51 37.07 0.18
N VAL A 20 16.26 37.31 -0.91
CA VAL A 20 16.80 38.62 -1.29
C VAL A 20 15.76 39.50 -1.99
N PHE A 21 14.99 38.96 -2.93
CA PHE A 21 14.06 39.73 -3.77
C PHE A 21 12.67 39.92 -3.16
N LEU A 22 12.21 39.01 -2.29
CA LEU A 22 10.88 39.09 -1.65
C LEU A 22 11.03 39.35 -0.16
N SER A 23 11.39 38.32 0.62
CA SER A 23 11.83 38.45 2.01
C SER A 23 12.31 37.10 2.55
N TRP A 24 13.16 37.16 3.56
CA TRP A 24 13.59 35.96 4.31
C TRP A 24 12.42 35.24 4.98
N ASN A 25 11.40 35.96 5.45
CA ASN A 25 10.22 35.33 6.06
C ASN A 25 9.45 34.47 5.04
N VAL A 26 9.25 34.96 3.81
CA VAL A 26 8.56 34.21 2.75
C VAL A 26 9.38 33.00 2.34
N SER A 27 10.69 33.16 2.11
CA SER A 27 11.58 32.06 1.70
C SER A 27 11.62 30.93 2.74
N LEU A 28 11.80 31.27 4.03
CA LEU A 28 11.82 30.29 5.11
C LEU A 28 10.44 29.65 5.36
N PHE A 29 9.36 30.41 5.21
CA PHE A 29 8.01 29.86 5.32
C PHE A 29 7.70 28.85 4.21
N THR A 30 8.07 29.15 2.96
CA THR A 30 7.93 28.20 1.84
C THR A 30 8.77 26.95 2.05
N LEU A 31 10.00 27.10 2.56
CA LEU A 31 10.85 25.96 2.91
C LEU A 31 10.20 25.11 4.01
N ASN A 32 9.61 25.73 5.04
CA ASN A 32 8.94 25.03 6.12
C ASN A 32 7.75 24.19 5.63
N ILE A 33 6.87 24.78 4.82
CA ILE A 33 5.75 24.06 4.20
C ILE A 33 6.26 22.95 3.26
N GLY A 34 7.33 23.20 2.50
CA GLY A 34 7.93 22.20 1.61
C GLY A 34 8.45 20.97 2.36
N ILE A 35 9.15 21.17 3.49
CA ILE A 35 9.62 20.08 4.35
C ILE A 35 8.44 19.34 4.97
N LEU A 36 7.42 20.07 5.46
CA LEU A 36 6.21 19.47 6.02
C LEU A 36 5.52 18.57 4.97
N SER A 37 5.37 19.05 3.73
CA SER A 37 4.81 18.27 2.62
C SER A 37 5.66 17.06 2.25
N ALA A 38 6.99 17.16 2.31
CA ALA A 38 7.87 16.02 2.05
C ALA A 38 7.70 14.92 3.11
N ILE A 39 7.59 15.29 4.39
CA ILE A 39 7.32 14.34 5.49
C ILE A 39 5.94 13.69 5.32
N MET A 40 4.92 14.49 5.00
CA MET A 40 3.56 13.99 4.71
C MET A 40 3.57 12.99 3.53
N ALA A 41 4.27 13.31 2.45
CA ALA A 41 4.40 12.43 1.29
C ALA A 41 5.15 11.14 1.62
N LEU A 42 6.19 11.18 2.46
CA LEU A 42 6.88 9.98 2.96
C LEU A 42 5.94 9.10 3.80
N GLY A 43 5.15 9.71 4.69
CA GLY A 43 4.15 9.02 5.49
C GLY A 43 3.10 8.31 4.64
N VAL A 44 2.54 8.99 3.63
CA VAL A 44 1.58 8.38 2.69
C VAL A 44 2.23 7.26 1.87
N ASN A 45 3.47 7.43 1.39
CA ASN A 45 4.17 6.36 0.66
C ASN A 45 4.39 5.12 1.53
N MET A 46 4.75 5.31 2.80
CA MET A 46 4.96 4.20 3.72
C MET A 46 3.63 3.52 4.12
N GLN A 47 2.55 4.30 4.23
CA GLN A 47 1.20 3.77 4.43
C GLN A 47 0.74 2.95 3.21
N TRP A 48 0.97 3.38 1.98
CA TRP A 48 0.62 2.57 0.80
C TRP A 48 1.48 1.31 0.68
N GLY A 49 2.77 1.39 0.99
CA GLY A 49 3.67 0.24 0.97
C GLY A 49 3.35 -0.82 2.02
N TYR A 50 3.38 -0.45 3.31
CA TYR A 50 3.19 -1.39 4.42
C TYR A 50 1.75 -1.45 4.93
N ALA A 51 1.07 -0.31 5.10
CA ALA A 51 -0.31 -0.30 5.55
C ALA A 51 -1.29 -0.76 4.45
N GLY A 52 -0.93 -0.65 3.17
CA GLY A 52 -1.68 -1.21 2.05
C GLY A 52 -1.69 -2.74 2.07
N LEU A 53 -0.54 -3.37 2.34
CA LEU A 53 -0.41 -4.82 2.55
C LEU A 53 -1.32 -5.31 3.69
N PHE A 54 -1.41 -4.54 4.77
CA PHE A 54 -2.32 -4.81 5.87
C PHE A 54 -3.80 -4.59 5.51
N SER A 55 -4.12 -3.54 4.74
CA SER A 55 -5.50 -3.25 4.30
C SER A 55 -6.07 -4.33 3.38
N THR A 56 -5.28 -4.82 2.42
CA THR A 56 -5.69 -5.96 1.57
C THR A 56 -5.93 -7.22 2.40
N GLY A 57 -5.10 -7.48 3.43
CA GLY A 57 -5.29 -8.59 4.36
C GLY A 57 -6.57 -8.49 5.20
N ILE A 58 -6.89 -7.29 5.70
CA ILE A 58 -8.15 -7.06 6.43
C ILE A 58 -9.35 -7.27 5.51
N MET A 59 -9.35 -6.66 4.31
CA MET A 59 -10.48 -6.75 3.39
C MET A 59 -10.75 -8.20 2.96
N GLY A 60 -9.69 -8.98 2.71
CA GLY A 60 -9.81 -10.41 2.43
C GLY A 60 -10.40 -11.21 3.59
N SER A 61 -9.99 -10.91 4.83
CA SER A 61 -10.54 -11.56 6.03
C SER A 61 -12.01 -11.19 6.26
N VAL A 62 -12.39 -9.94 5.99
CA VAL A 62 -13.79 -9.47 6.06
C VAL A 62 -14.65 -10.16 5.00
N ALA A 63 -14.14 -10.32 3.77
CA ALA A 63 -14.85 -11.04 2.71
C ALA A 63 -15.09 -12.51 3.07
N LEU A 64 -14.08 -13.20 3.61
CA LEU A 64 -14.22 -14.58 4.10
C LEU A 64 -15.20 -14.68 5.27
N GLY A 65 -15.17 -13.71 6.20
CA GLY A 65 -16.12 -13.63 7.31
C GLY A 65 -17.56 -13.43 6.83
N GLY A 66 -17.78 -12.54 5.86
CA GLY A 66 -19.09 -12.33 5.24
C GLY A 66 -19.61 -13.57 4.52
N LEU A 67 -18.74 -14.27 3.77
CA LEU A 67 -19.08 -15.53 3.11
C LEU A 67 -19.49 -16.61 4.12
N ALA A 68 -18.75 -16.74 5.23
CA ALA A 68 -19.04 -17.75 6.26
C ALA A 68 -20.43 -17.57 6.88
N VAL A 69 -20.85 -16.32 7.15
CA VAL A 69 -22.19 -16.03 7.67
C VAL A 69 -23.27 -16.51 6.69
N VAL A 70 -23.13 -16.18 5.41
CA VAL A 70 -24.09 -16.60 4.36
C VAL A 70 -24.18 -18.12 4.25
N ILE A 71 -23.05 -18.83 4.31
CA ILE A 71 -23.00 -20.29 4.22
C ILE A 71 -23.69 -20.96 5.43
N VAL A 72 -23.56 -20.39 6.63
CA VAL A 72 -24.10 -20.99 7.86
C VAL A 72 -25.57 -20.64 8.08
N SER A 73 -26.03 -19.46 7.66
CA SER A 73 -27.40 -19.00 7.91
C SER A 73 -28.43 -19.43 6.85
N GLY A 74 -27.99 -19.78 5.65
CA GLY A 74 -28.88 -20.17 4.55
C GLY A 74 -29.27 -21.64 4.59
N ASP A 75 -30.48 -21.97 4.13
CA ASP A 75 -30.87 -23.36 3.91
C ASP A 75 -29.95 -24.02 2.87
N PRO A 76 -29.44 -25.24 3.12
CA PRO A 76 -28.51 -25.88 2.22
C PRO A 76 -29.20 -26.26 0.91
N VAL A 77 -28.76 -25.66 -0.20
CA VAL A 77 -29.23 -25.97 -1.56
C VAL A 77 -28.29 -27.01 -2.19
N PRO A 78 -28.72 -28.28 -2.39
CA PRO A 78 -27.84 -29.36 -2.86
C PRO A 78 -27.25 -29.11 -4.25
N GLU A 79 -28.02 -28.48 -5.14
CA GLU A 79 -27.61 -28.17 -6.51
C GLU A 79 -26.48 -27.13 -6.56
N ALA A 80 -26.50 -26.15 -5.65
CA ALA A 80 -25.44 -25.15 -5.51
C ALA A 80 -24.14 -25.77 -4.97
N PHE A 81 -24.26 -26.72 -4.03
CA PHE A 81 -23.12 -27.46 -3.50
C PHE A 81 -22.49 -28.40 -4.54
N ALA A 82 -23.31 -29.05 -5.37
CA ALA A 82 -22.83 -29.90 -6.46
C ALA A 82 -22.12 -29.07 -7.55
N ALA A 83 -22.63 -27.88 -7.86
CA ALA A 83 -22.06 -27.01 -8.88
C ALA A 83 -20.73 -26.36 -8.45
N GLY A 84 -20.62 -25.93 -7.18
CA GLY A 84 -19.50 -25.08 -6.74
C GLY A 84 -18.73 -25.54 -5.49
N GLY A 85 -19.29 -26.44 -4.67
CA GLY A 85 -18.71 -26.79 -3.37
C GLY A 85 -17.30 -27.38 -3.47
N TRP A 86 -17.08 -28.31 -4.40
CA TRP A 86 -15.76 -28.92 -4.62
C TRP A 86 -14.75 -27.95 -5.23
N GLN A 87 -15.21 -27.02 -6.05
CA GLN A 87 -14.36 -26.01 -6.70
C GLN A 87 -13.89 -24.96 -5.69
N VAL A 88 -14.74 -24.57 -4.73
CA VAL A 88 -14.37 -23.65 -3.64
C VAL A 88 -13.30 -24.29 -2.74
N LEU A 89 -13.47 -25.56 -2.36
CA LEU A 89 -12.47 -26.29 -1.58
C LEU A 89 -11.15 -26.45 -2.35
N GLY A 90 -11.22 -26.77 -3.65
CA GLY A 90 -10.05 -26.83 -4.52
C GLY A 90 -9.32 -25.48 -4.63
N GLY A 91 -10.05 -24.38 -4.76
CA GLY A 91 -9.49 -23.02 -4.79
C GLY A 91 -8.81 -22.64 -3.47
N LEU A 92 -9.41 -22.98 -2.33
CA LEU A 92 -8.79 -22.78 -1.01
C LEU A 92 -7.52 -23.61 -0.83
N ALA A 93 -7.54 -24.88 -1.23
CA ALA A 93 -6.36 -25.73 -1.18
C ALA A 93 -5.23 -25.19 -2.07
N LEU A 94 -5.55 -24.74 -3.28
CA LEU A 94 -4.58 -24.13 -4.19
C LEU A 94 -3.99 -22.84 -3.62
N ALA A 95 -4.80 -21.98 -2.98
CA ALA A 95 -4.31 -20.79 -2.30
C ALA A 95 -3.29 -21.12 -1.19
N VAL A 96 -3.57 -22.14 -0.36
CA VAL A 96 -2.64 -22.61 0.67
C VAL A 96 -1.33 -23.13 0.07
N VAL A 97 -1.41 -23.93 -0.99
CA VAL A 97 -0.22 -24.47 -1.69
C VAL A 97 0.63 -23.34 -2.27
N VAL A 98 0.02 -22.34 -2.91
CA VAL A 98 0.73 -21.19 -3.48
C VAL A 98 1.44 -20.38 -2.39
N ILE A 99 0.77 -20.12 -1.25
CA ILE A 99 1.39 -19.42 -0.12
C ILE A 99 2.57 -20.21 0.43
N ALA A 100 2.41 -21.53 0.65
CA ALA A 100 3.47 -22.38 1.14
C ALA A 100 4.68 -22.43 0.19
N ALA A 101 4.42 -22.52 -1.12
CA ALA A 101 5.46 -22.50 -2.16
C ALA A 101 6.20 -21.16 -2.20
N ALA A 102 5.49 -20.04 -2.08
CA ALA A 102 6.10 -18.71 -2.04
C ALA A 102 7.00 -18.52 -0.80
N VAL A 103 6.53 -18.96 0.38
CA VAL A 103 7.32 -18.91 1.62
C VAL A 103 8.56 -19.81 1.52
N TRP A 104 8.42 -20.99 0.92
CA TRP A 104 9.55 -21.89 0.70
C TRP A 104 10.58 -21.28 -0.26
N ALA A 105 10.13 -20.75 -1.41
CA ALA A 105 10.99 -20.09 -2.39
C ALA A 105 11.75 -18.90 -1.79
N TRP A 106 11.09 -18.09 -0.97
CA TRP A 106 11.74 -16.97 -0.27
C TRP A 106 12.83 -17.41 0.70
N LYS A 107 12.68 -18.57 1.35
CA LYS A 107 13.69 -19.10 2.28
C LYS A 107 14.89 -19.73 1.56
N THR A 108 14.71 -20.14 0.30
CA THR A 108 15.76 -20.78 -0.50
C THR A 108 16.56 -19.82 -1.37
N LEU A 109 16.10 -18.58 -1.53
CA LEU A 109 16.77 -17.46 -2.20
C LEU A 109 17.57 -16.62 -1.19
#